data_AF-A0A536GCI8-F1
#
_entry.id   AF-A0A536GCI8-F1
#
_cell.length_a   1.000
_cell.length_b   1.000
_cell.length_c   1.000
_cell.angle_alpha   90.00
_cell.angle_beta   90.00
_cell.angle_gamma   90.00
#
_symmetry.space_group_name_H-M   'P 1'
#
loop_
_entity.id
_entity.type
_entity.pdbx_description
1 polymer ?
#
loop_
_entity_poly.entity_id
_entity_poly.type
_entity_poly.pdbx_seq_one_letter_code
_entity_poly.pdbx_strand_id
1 'polypeptide(L)'
;MFWDGSTRLASLNSTWVVKSSDGGATFSKPVAISQLTNSALLKNTLFRNNSYPAAAAAPNGDLYATWTTELQNGGTPNYAGDTTCASWLGGSSATCHAAAVYSKSTDGGSTWSAPAPVFASATRTAIGYPVTQPNGDTFSAPAARPVEQIFPAAAVGPNGRVYISAYSADAVSPWQTCAVGPAPPPGRIACDTLGAYIHNARLNYKVRDLTTSVTQDVNTHPINTRLGFGGGFFGDYTDIAVGSDNVFHALWTDSNDRQTVVWFYGFEFTPTPINQEDIVTATGSF
;
A
#
# COMPACT_ATOMS: atom_id res chain seq x y z
N MET A 1 -1.52 -18.05 -11.89
CA MET A 1 -1.57 -16.60 -12.17
C MET A 1 -2.74 -16.02 -11.39
N PHE A 2 -2.55 -14.85 -10.80
CA PHE A 2 -3.57 -14.12 -10.04
C PHE A 2 -3.75 -12.73 -10.67
N TRP A 3 -5.00 -12.23 -10.72
CA TRP A 3 -5.28 -10.89 -11.25
C TRP A 3 -6.58 -10.32 -10.68
N ASP A 4 -6.72 -9.00 -10.75
CA ASP A 4 -7.97 -8.28 -10.52
C ASP A 4 -8.71 -8.13 -11.86
N GLY A 5 -10.01 -8.47 -11.88
CA GLY A 5 -10.87 -8.12 -13.01
C GLY A 5 -12.35 -8.40 -12.76
N SER A 6 -13.18 -7.95 -13.70
CA SER A 6 -14.62 -8.19 -13.72
C SER A 6 -15.04 -9.01 -14.94
N THR A 7 -16.13 -9.77 -14.80
CA THR A 7 -16.83 -10.36 -15.95
C THR A 7 -17.86 -9.36 -16.48
N ARG A 8 -18.34 -9.56 -17.71
CA ARG A 8 -19.24 -8.62 -18.42
C ARG A 8 -20.47 -8.15 -17.61
N LEU A 9 -20.96 -8.95 -16.67
CA LEU A 9 -22.17 -8.67 -15.89
C LEU A 9 -21.90 -8.46 -14.39
N ALA A 10 -20.62 -8.42 -13.98
CA ALA A 10 -20.28 -8.20 -12.58
C ALA A 10 -20.43 -6.72 -12.21
N SER A 11 -21.05 -6.44 -11.07
CA SER A 11 -21.15 -5.08 -10.51
C SER A 11 -19.84 -4.62 -9.84
N LEU A 12 -19.07 -5.58 -9.34
CA LEU A 12 -17.78 -5.39 -8.70
C LEU A 12 -16.70 -6.25 -9.39
N ASN A 13 -15.45 -5.86 -9.17
CA ASN A 13 -14.30 -6.66 -9.53
C ASN A 13 -14.17 -7.89 -8.60
N SER A 14 -13.33 -8.83 -9.00
CA SER A 14 -12.89 -9.93 -8.14
C SER A 14 -11.40 -10.18 -8.33
N THR A 15 -10.77 -10.71 -7.29
CA THR A 15 -9.49 -11.39 -7.45
C THR A 15 -9.75 -12.76 -8.04
N TRP A 16 -9.02 -13.12 -9.09
CA TRP A 16 -9.14 -14.38 -9.81
C TRP A 16 -7.84 -15.17 -9.80
N VAL A 17 -7.95 -16.48 -10.03
CA VAL A 17 -6.81 -17.38 -10.24
C VAL A 17 -7.05 -18.31 -11.44
N VAL A 18 -5.97 -18.59 -12.18
CA VAL A 18 -5.85 -19.73 -13.09
C VAL A 18 -4.66 -20.59 -12.69
N LYS A 19 -4.80 -21.88 -12.91
CA LYS A 19 -3.77 -22.89 -12.69
C LYS A 19 -3.22 -23.38 -14.03
N SER A 20 -1.93 -23.62 -14.08
CA SER A 20 -1.28 -24.39 -15.15
C SER A 20 -0.63 -25.63 -14.53
N SER A 21 -0.63 -26.73 -15.27
CA SER A 21 0.06 -27.98 -14.93
C SER A 21 1.17 -28.34 -15.92
N ASP A 22 1.47 -27.45 -16.87
CA ASP A 22 2.34 -27.69 -18.01
C ASP A 22 3.35 -26.54 -18.22
N GLY A 23 3.81 -25.93 -17.12
CA GLY A 23 4.82 -24.87 -17.17
C GLY A 23 4.31 -23.55 -17.75
N GLY A 24 3.00 -23.33 -17.78
CA GLY A 24 2.36 -22.11 -18.30
C GLY A 24 1.95 -22.18 -19.76
N ALA A 25 2.02 -23.35 -20.41
CA ALA A 25 1.59 -23.50 -21.80
C ALA A 25 0.07 -23.44 -21.94
N THR A 26 -0.68 -23.99 -20.98
CA THR A 26 -2.13 -23.88 -20.88
C THR A 26 -2.57 -23.49 -19.48
N PHE A 27 -3.79 -22.92 -19.41
CA PHE A 27 -4.38 -22.47 -18.16
C PHE A 27 -5.80 -23.02 -18.01
N SER A 28 -6.17 -23.32 -16.77
CA SER A 28 -7.54 -23.68 -16.39
C SER A 28 -8.52 -22.56 -16.68
N LYS A 29 -9.82 -22.86 -16.56
CA LYS A 29 -10.83 -21.80 -16.43
C LYS A 29 -10.54 -20.95 -15.18
N PRO A 30 -10.80 -19.63 -15.22
CA PRO A 30 -10.69 -18.76 -14.05
C PRO A 30 -11.59 -19.20 -12.89
N VAL A 31 -11.04 -19.14 -11.68
CA VAL A 31 -11.78 -19.31 -10.42
C VAL A 31 -11.74 -17.98 -9.67
N ALA A 32 -12.89 -17.48 -9.25
CA ALA A 32 -12.97 -16.28 -8.41
C ALA A 32 -12.55 -16.62 -6.99
N ILE A 33 -11.64 -15.84 -6.40
CA ILE A 33 -11.25 -15.93 -5.00
C ILE A 33 -12.27 -15.17 -4.15
N SER A 34 -12.47 -13.90 -4.46
CA SER A 34 -13.48 -13.06 -3.81
C SER A 34 -13.75 -11.80 -4.61
N GLN A 35 -14.93 -11.22 -4.41
CA GLN A 35 -15.24 -9.88 -4.89
C GLN A 35 -14.45 -8.83 -4.09
N LEU A 36 -14.19 -7.69 -4.72
CA LEU A 36 -13.49 -6.56 -4.12
C LEU A 36 -14.05 -5.23 -4.63
N THR A 37 -13.85 -4.19 -3.83
CA THR A 37 -14.05 -2.80 -4.27
C THR A 37 -12.68 -2.17 -4.50
N ASN A 38 -12.44 -1.68 -5.71
CA ASN A 38 -11.16 -1.08 -6.09
C ASN A 38 -10.79 0.07 -5.16
N SER A 39 -9.55 0.08 -4.69
CA SER A 39 -9.03 1.12 -3.83
C SER A 39 -8.94 2.48 -4.54
N ALA A 40 -9.47 3.53 -3.92
CA ALA A 40 -9.18 4.90 -4.29
C ALA A 40 -7.79 5.33 -3.76
N LEU A 41 -7.31 6.50 -4.18
CA LEU A 41 -6.06 7.06 -3.64
C LEU A 41 -6.13 7.12 -2.10
N LEU A 42 -5.08 6.65 -1.43
CA LEU A 42 -5.00 6.73 0.02
C LEU A 42 -5.13 8.18 0.46
N LYS A 43 -6.00 8.43 1.44
CA LYS A 43 -6.29 9.79 1.91
C LYS A 43 -5.02 10.44 2.43
N ASN A 44 -4.81 11.68 1.99
CA ASN A 44 -3.69 12.54 2.40
C ASN A 44 -2.31 12.06 1.91
N THR A 45 -2.25 11.21 0.88
CA THR A 45 -1.00 10.81 0.22
C THR A 45 -0.85 11.49 -1.16
N LEU A 46 0.27 11.26 -1.85
CA LEU A 46 0.51 11.75 -3.21
C LEU A 46 1.21 10.70 -4.09
N PHE A 47 0.48 9.66 -4.48
CA PHE A 47 0.94 8.67 -5.45
C PHE A 47 -0.24 8.00 -6.16
N ARG A 48 -0.02 7.47 -7.35
CA ARG A 48 -0.99 6.70 -8.13
C ARG A 48 -1.28 5.42 -7.38
N ASN A 49 -2.56 5.10 -7.27
CA ASN A 49 -2.98 3.83 -6.72
C ASN A 49 -3.25 2.85 -7.86
N ASN A 50 -2.54 1.72 -7.84
CA ASN A 50 -2.83 0.56 -8.66
C ASN A 50 -2.40 -0.71 -7.92
N SER A 51 -3.24 -1.19 -7.00
CA SER A 51 -2.89 -2.34 -6.17
C SER A 51 -3.31 -3.65 -6.82
N TYR A 52 -2.34 -4.53 -7.07
CA TYR A 52 -2.55 -5.84 -7.66
C TYR A 52 -2.47 -6.96 -6.62
N PRO A 53 -3.13 -8.10 -6.86
CA PRO A 53 -3.04 -9.22 -5.94
C PRO A 53 -1.65 -9.88 -5.98
N ALA A 54 -1.19 -10.34 -4.83
CA ALA A 54 -0.03 -11.21 -4.67
C ALA A 54 -0.45 -12.55 -4.08
N ALA A 55 0.38 -13.58 -4.24
CA ALA A 55 0.07 -14.90 -3.70
C ALA A 55 1.32 -15.73 -3.43
N ALA A 56 1.20 -16.67 -2.49
CA ALA A 56 2.24 -17.62 -2.17
C ALA A 56 1.66 -19.02 -1.90
N ALA A 57 2.46 -20.04 -2.20
CA ALA A 57 2.12 -21.44 -1.97
C ALA A 57 2.93 -21.97 -0.80
N ALA A 58 2.25 -22.63 0.14
CA ALA A 58 2.88 -23.29 1.27
C ALA A 58 3.37 -24.70 0.89
N PRO A 59 4.40 -25.23 1.57
CA PRO A 59 4.92 -26.58 1.30
C PRO A 59 3.89 -27.71 1.44
N ASN A 60 2.83 -27.51 2.24
CA ASN A 60 1.75 -28.46 2.41
C ASN A 60 0.68 -28.42 1.29
N GLY A 61 0.84 -27.53 0.29
CA GLY A 61 -0.10 -27.35 -0.81
C GLY A 61 -1.17 -26.29 -0.58
N ASP A 62 -1.22 -25.66 0.61
CA ASP A 62 -2.11 -24.52 0.85
C ASP A 62 -1.68 -23.31 0.01
N LEU A 63 -2.65 -22.52 -0.44
CA LEU A 63 -2.41 -21.28 -1.18
C LEU A 63 -2.92 -20.08 -0.39
N TYR A 64 -2.18 -18.98 -0.44
CA TYR A 64 -2.54 -17.71 0.16
C TYR A 64 -2.54 -16.65 -0.93
N ALA A 65 -3.64 -15.93 -1.07
CA ALA A 65 -3.76 -14.79 -1.98
C ALA A 65 -4.09 -13.55 -1.15
N THR A 66 -3.46 -12.42 -1.46
CA THR A 66 -3.66 -11.14 -0.78
C THR A 66 -3.90 -10.02 -1.80
N TRP A 67 -4.73 -9.05 -1.43
CA TRP A 67 -5.08 -7.90 -2.26
C TRP A 67 -5.56 -6.74 -1.39
N THR A 68 -5.81 -5.59 -2.02
CA THR A 68 -6.41 -4.44 -1.37
C THR A 68 -7.87 -4.29 -1.78
N THR A 69 -8.75 -3.95 -0.83
CA THR A 69 -10.15 -3.60 -1.09
C THR A 69 -10.57 -2.38 -0.28
N GLU A 70 -11.52 -1.58 -0.77
CA GLU A 70 -12.21 -0.60 0.07
C GLU A 70 -13.34 -1.21 0.87
N LEU A 71 -13.56 -0.62 2.05
CA LEU A 71 -14.68 -0.90 2.94
C LEU A 71 -15.03 0.37 3.72
N GLN A 72 -16.26 0.44 4.24
CA GLN A 72 -16.69 1.57 5.06
C GLN A 72 -15.79 1.79 6.30
N ASN A 73 -15.63 3.06 6.68
CA ASN A 73 -14.87 3.43 7.87
C ASN A 73 -15.46 2.92 9.20
N GLY A 74 -16.74 2.55 9.20
CA GLY A 74 -17.44 2.02 10.36
C GLY A 74 -18.49 0.99 9.96
N GLY A 75 -19.11 0.36 10.95
CA GLY A 75 -20.01 -0.77 10.74
C GLY A 75 -19.28 -2.12 10.70
N THR A 76 -19.98 -3.17 10.28
CA THR A 76 -19.39 -4.50 10.10
C THR A 76 -18.54 -4.50 8.82
N PRO A 77 -17.23 -4.79 8.90
CA PRO A 77 -16.37 -4.81 7.72
C PRO A 77 -16.87 -5.81 6.66
N ASN A 78 -17.00 -5.36 5.42
CA ASN A 78 -17.25 -6.21 4.27
C ASN A 78 -16.00 -6.28 3.38
N TYR A 79 -15.20 -7.33 3.57
CA TYR A 79 -13.97 -7.56 2.80
C TYR A 79 -14.21 -8.23 1.44
N ALA A 80 -15.44 -8.64 1.15
CA ALA A 80 -15.82 -9.32 -0.09
C ALA A 80 -16.49 -8.36 -1.09
N GLY A 81 -16.08 -7.09 -1.09
CA GLY A 81 -16.62 -6.05 -1.98
C GLY A 81 -17.78 -5.28 -1.36
N ASP A 82 -17.50 -4.05 -0.95
CA ASP A 82 -18.46 -3.11 -0.40
C ASP A 82 -18.95 -2.13 -1.48
N THR A 83 -20.20 -2.30 -1.93
CA THR A 83 -20.81 -1.44 -2.97
C THR A 83 -21.01 -0.01 -2.51
N THR A 84 -21.04 0.26 -1.20
CA THR A 84 -21.15 1.62 -0.69
C THR A 84 -19.87 2.44 -0.89
N CYS A 85 -18.75 1.78 -1.16
CA CYS A 85 -17.48 2.40 -1.52
C CYS A 85 -17.28 2.51 -3.04
N ALA A 86 -18.08 1.79 -3.83
CA ALA A 86 -17.99 1.78 -5.29
C ALA A 86 -18.69 3.01 -5.92
N SER A 87 -17.92 4.02 -6.28
CA SER A 87 -18.46 5.29 -6.83
C SER A 87 -19.28 5.11 -8.12
N TRP A 88 -18.94 4.11 -8.94
CA TRP A 88 -19.68 3.78 -10.17
C TRP A 88 -21.03 3.08 -9.91
N LEU A 89 -21.30 2.64 -8.67
CA LEU A 89 -22.58 2.10 -8.23
C LEU A 89 -23.38 3.09 -7.36
N GLY A 90 -22.96 4.36 -7.31
CA GLY A 90 -23.58 5.38 -6.45
C GLY A 90 -23.04 5.42 -5.01
N GLY A 91 -22.00 4.64 -4.72
CA GLY A 91 -21.25 4.71 -3.46
C GLY A 91 -20.28 5.91 -3.41
N SER A 92 -19.48 5.99 -2.34
CA SER A 92 -18.47 7.04 -2.15
C SER A 92 -17.27 6.54 -1.38
N SER A 93 -16.08 6.66 -1.98
CA SER A 93 -14.81 6.39 -1.29
C SER A 93 -14.46 7.44 -0.23
N ALA A 94 -15.26 8.51 -0.05
CA ALA A 94 -15.00 9.52 0.97
C ALA A 94 -15.21 8.98 2.40
N THR A 95 -16.14 8.04 2.56
CA THR A 95 -16.48 7.38 3.84
C THR A 95 -15.86 5.99 3.96
N CYS A 96 -14.90 5.66 3.09
CA CYS A 96 -14.24 4.37 3.03
C CYS A 96 -12.73 4.49 3.23
N HIS A 97 -12.10 3.35 3.44
CA HIS A 97 -10.66 3.19 3.56
C HIS A 97 -10.24 1.90 2.85
N ALA A 98 -9.01 1.87 2.34
CA ALA A 98 -8.38 0.69 1.79
C ALA A 98 -7.84 -0.22 2.90
N ALA A 99 -8.06 -1.53 2.82
CA ALA A 99 -7.45 -2.53 3.69
C ALA A 99 -6.74 -3.62 2.89
N ALA A 100 -5.64 -4.13 3.45
CA ALA A 100 -4.98 -5.34 2.95
C ALA A 100 -5.73 -6.54 3.53
N VAL A 101 -6.14 -7.45 2.65
CA VAL A 101 -6.90 -8.66 3.00
C VAL A 101 -6.24 -9.88 2.38
N TYR A 102 -6.58 -11.07 2.88
CA TYR A 102 -6.13 -12.33 2.31
C TYR A 102 -7.22 -13.40 2.35
N SER A 103 -7.11 -14.37 1.45
CA SER A 103 -7.87 -15.63 1.48
C SER A 103 -6.93 -16.83 1.36
N LYS A 104 -7.37 -17.95 1.93
CA LYS A 104 -6.64 -19.22 1.93
C LYS A 104 -7.41 -20.27 1.12
N SER A 105 -6.68 -21.09 0.36
CA SER A 105 -7.18 -22.33 -0.24
C SER A 105 -6.42 -23.52 0.34
N THR A 106 -7.12 -24.62 0.61
CA THR A 106 -6.56 -25.90 1.08
C THR A 106 -6.75 -27.03 0.05
N ASP A 107 -7.23 -26.71 -1.14
CA ASP A 107 -7.63 -27.68 -2.18
C ASP A 107 -7.05 -27.32 -3.56
N GLY A 108 -5.85 -26.74 -3.55
CA GLY A 108 -5.10 -26.40 -4.76
C GLY A 108 -5.72 -25.27 -5.57
N GLY A 109 -6.46 -24.37 -4.92
CA GLY A 109 -7.08 -23.17 -5.52
C GLY A 109 -8.48 -23.40 -6.07
N SER A 110 -9.12 -24.53 -5.75
CA SER A 110 -10.47 -24.86 -6.23
C SER A 110 -11.54 -24.09 -5.47
N THR A 111 -11.35 -23.93 -4.16
CA THR A 111 -12.16 -23.08 -3.27
C THR A 111 -11.28 -22.23 -2.38
N TRP A 112 -11.84 -21.13 -1.88
CA TRP A 112 -11.15 -20.13 -1.08
C TRP A 112 -11.98 -19.75 0.15
N SER A 113 -11.30 -19.48 1.26
CA SER A 113 -11.93 -18.93 2.46
C SER A 113 -12.51 -17.54 2.18
N ALA A 114 -13.49 -17.12 3.00
CA ALA A 114 -13.86 -15.72 3.07
C ALA A 114 -12.62 -14.83 3.35
N PRO A 115 -12.52 -13.62 2.78
CA PRO A 115 -11.37 -12.75 3.01
C PRO A 115 -11.30 -12.30 4.47
N ALA A 116 -10.08 -12.29 5.00
CA ALA A 116 -9.76 -11.80 6.34
C ALA A 116 -8.77 -10.62 6.26
N PRO A 117 -8.80 -9.68 7.22
CA PRO A 117 -7.84 -8.58 7.24
C PRO A 117 -6.44 -9.10 7.56
N VAL A 118 -5.43 -8.54 6.91
CA VAL A 118 -4.01 -8.86 7.18
C VAL A 118 -3.59 -8.30 8.54
N PHE A 119 -3.98 -7.05 8.82
CA PHE A 119 -3.63 -6.35 10.05
C PHE A 119 -4.89 -6.02 10.87
N ALA A 120 -4.72 -5.89 12.18
CA ALA A 120 -5.80 -5.46 13.06
C ALA A 120 -6.31 -4.06 12.70
N SER A 121 -7.60 -3.83 12.90
CA SER A 121 -8.20 -2.51 12.72
C SER A 121 -7.56 -1.49 13.68
N ALA A 122 -7.22 -0.33 13.14
CA ALA A 122 -6.60 0.77 13.89
C ALA A 122 -7.05 2.12 13.33
N THR A 123 -6.91 3.17 14.14
CA THR A 123 -7.15 4.56 13.75
C THR A 123 -5.82 5.28 13.57
N ARG A 124 -5.72 6.15 12.56
CA ARG A 124 -4.51 6.94 12.35
C ARG A 124 -4.20 7.86 13.51
N THR A 125 -2.93 7.98 13.84
CA THR A 125 -2.45 8.92 14.84
C THR A 125 -2.15 10.28 14.21
N ALA A 126 -2.76 11.34 14.73
CA ALA A 126 -2.41 12.70 14.33
C ALA A 126 -1.18 13.17 15.13
N ILE A 127 -0.14 13.63 14.43
CA ILE A 127 1.15 14.02 15.03
C ILE A 127 1.52 15.43 14.55
N GLY A 128 1.97 16.28 15.49
CA GLY A 128 2.48 17.61 15.17
C GLY A 128 1.42 18.67 14.87
N TYR A 129 0.16 18.43 15.25
CA TYR A 129 -0.92 19.41 15.19
C TYR A 129 -1.15 20.06 16.58
N PRO A 130 -1.73 21.27 16.63
CA PRO A 130 -1.99 22.16 15.49
C PRO A 130 -0.71 22.88 15.01
N VAL A 131 -0.76 23.48 13.83
CA VAL A 131 0.28 24.39 13.31
C VAL A 131 -0.32 25.71 12.84
N THR A 132 0.43 26.80 12.90
CA THR A 132 0.02 28.10 12.38
C THR A 132 0.28 28.15 10.87
N GLN A 133 -0.75 28.48 10.10
CA GLN A 133 -0.67 28.71 8.66
C GLN A 133 0.09 30.01 8.35
N PRO A 134 0.64 30.15 7.13
CA PRO A 134 1.28 31.40 6.72
C PRO A 134 0.37 32.64 6.79
N ASN A 135 -0.95 32.45 6.68
CA ASN A 135 -1.94 33.54 6.83
C ASN A 135 -2.32 33.84 8.29
N GLY A 136 -1.73 33.14 9.27
CA GLY A 136 -2.00 33.30 10.70
C GLY A 136 -3.08 32.36 11.26
N ASP A 137 -3.82 31.63 10.42
CA ASP A 137 -4.87 30.73 10.88
C ASP A 137 -4.31 29.47 11.54
N THR A 138 -5.09 28.82 12.41
CA THR A 138 -4.73 27.53 13.00
C THR A 138 -5.13 26.37 12.08
N PHE A 139 -4.17 25.53 11.71
CA PHE A 139 -4.40 24.26 11.03
C PHE A 139 -4.42 23.11 12.04
N SER A 140 -5.61 22.61 12.33
CA SER A 140 -5.86 21.52 13.29
C SER A 140 -5.71 20.14 12.66
N ALA A 141 -5.66 19.09 13.49
CA ALA A 141 -5.68 17.71 13.01
C ALA A 141 -6.95 17.39 12.21
N PRO A 142 -6.88 16.50 11.20
CA PRO A 142 -8.08 16.04 10.50
C PRO A 142 -8.94 15.16 11.42
N ALA A 143 -10.20 14.94 11.03
CA ALA A 143 -11.06 13.97 11.69
C ALA A 143 -10.42 12.57 11.72
N ALA A 144 -10.64 11.84 12.82
CA ALA A 144 -10.15 10.49 12.98
C ALA A 144 -10.65 9.58 11.84
N ARG A 145 -9.76 8.72 11.33
CA ARG A 145 -10.08 7.73 10.30
C ARG A 145 -9.28 6.46 10.49
N PRO A 146 -9.76 5.32 9.93
CA PRO A 146 -8.99 4.09 9.93
C PRO A 146 -7.63 4.24 9.23
N VAL A 147 -6.69 3.40 9.64
CA VAL A 147 -5.44 3.17 8.90
C VAL A 147 -5.79 2.62 7.52
N GLU A 148 -5.18 3.17 6.47
CA GLU A 148 -5.32 2.59 5.12
C GLU A 148 -4.10 1.74 4.80
N GLN A 149 -4.31 0.64 4.10
CA GLN A 149 -3.25 -0.31 3.74
C GLN A 149 -3.28 -0.62 2.25
N ILE A 150 -2.10 -0.77 1.65
CA ILE A 150 -1.99 -0.97 0.21
C ILE A 150 -0.75 -1.73 -0.21
N PHE A 151 -0.80 -2.29 -1.42
CA PHE A 151 0.28 -3.05 -2.07
C PHE A 151 0.72 -4.24 -1.22
N PRO A 152 -0.19 -5.15 -0.86
CA PRO A 152 0.21 -6.29 -0.06
C PRO A 152 0.99 -7.31 -0.90
N ALA A 153 2.04 -7.87 -0.32
CA ALA A 153 2.79 -9.00 -0.86
C ALA A 153 2.74 -10.19 0.10
N ALA A 154 2.91 -11.42 -0.39
CA ALA A 154 2.82 -12.63 0.42
C ALA A 154 3.99 -13.57 0.14
N ALA A 155 4.50 -14.20 1.21
CA ALA A 155 5.49 -15.26 1.12
C ALA A 155 5.24 -16.35 2.17
N VAL A 156 5.66 -17.57 1.86
CA VAL A 156 5.60 -18.70 2.80
C VAL A 156 6.98 -19.31 2.96
N GLY A 157 7.39 -19.49 4.21
CA GLY A 157 8.65 -20.14 4.56
C GLY A 157 8.61 -21.66 4.42
N PRO A 158 9.78 -22.32 4.36
CA PRO A 158 9.88 -23.78 4.34
C PRO A 158 9.17 -24.49 5.50
N ASN A 159 9.03 -23.84 6.66
CA ASN A 159 8.30 -24.36 7.81
C ASN A 159 6.78 -24.12 7.76
N GLY A 160 6.26 -23.52 6.68
CA GLY A 160 4.85 -23.19 6.51
C GLY A 160 4.42 -21.88 7.18
N ARG A 161 5.33 -21.09 7.77
CA ARG A 161 5.02 -19.74 8.26
C ARG A 161 4.68 -18.82 7.10
N VAL A 162 3.62 -18.04 7.27
CA VAL A 162 3.10 -17.17 6.21
C VAL A 162 3.32 -15.72 6.61
N TYR A 163 4.01 -14.98 5.75
CA TYR A 163 4.26 -13.56 5.92
C TYR A 163 3.47 -12.77 4.88
N ILE A 164 2.83 -11.70 5.32
CA ILE A 164 2.23 -10.71 4.43
C ILE A 164 2.80 -9.34 4.78
N SER A 165 3.30 -8.63 3.79
CA SER A 165 3.76 -7.25 3.93
C SER A 165 2.80 -6.28 3.24
N ALA A 166 2.75 -5.03 3.69
CA ALA A 166 2.03 -3.95 3.00
C ALA A 166 2.48 -2.58 3.54
N TYR A 167 2.21 -1.52 2.79
CA TYR A 167 2.22 -0.18 3.38
C TYR A 167 1.00 0.01 4.28
N SER A 168 1.20 0.78 5.35
CA SER A 168 0.16 1.21 6.28
C SER A 168 0.27 2.72 6.52
N ALA A 169 -0.77 3.46 6.19
CA ALA A 169 -0.91 4.87 6.49
C ALA A 169 -1.42 5.06 7.93
N ASP A 170 -0.54 4.91 8.92
CA ASP A 170 -0.87 4.86 10.35
C ASP A 170 -0.73 6.19 11.10
N ALA A 171 -0.04 7.16 10.50
CA ALA A 171 0.07 8.51 11.02
C ALA A 171 -0.35 9.57 9.99
N VAL A 172 -0.80 10.72 10.48
CA VAL A 172 -1.04 11.93 9.69
C VAL A 172 -0.36 13.11 10.36
N SER A 173 0.34 13.93 9.58
CA SER A 173 1.12 15.07 10.06
C SER A 173 0.96 16.26 9.11
N PRO A 174 1.18 17.51 9.56
CA PRO A 174 1.23 18.64 8.66
C PRO A 174 2.38 18.49 7.65
N TRP A 175 2.14 18.89 6.41
CA TRP A 175 3.15 19.05 5.37
C TRP A 175 3.07 20.45 4.80
N GLN A 176 4.17 21.20 4.86
CA GLN A 176 4.23 22.53 4.27
C GLN A 176 4.43 22.42 2.76
N THR A 177 3.52 23.02 2.00
CA THR A 177 3.62 23.02 0.53
C THR A 177 4.67 24.01 0.04
N CYS A 178 5.03 23.93 -1.23
CA CYS A 178 5.74 25.01 -1.91
C CYS A 178 4.73 25.90 -2.66
N ALA A 179 4.72 27.20 -2.38
CA ALA A 179 3.83 28.16 -3.05
C ALA A 179 4.47 28.72 -4.32
N VAL A 180 5.76 29.04 -4.25
CA VAL A 180 6.52 29.61 -5.38
C VAL A 180 7.90 28.95 -5.42
N GLY A 181 8.30 28.58 -6.62
CA GLY A 181 9.64 28.07 -6.92
C GLY A 181 9.94 28.24 -8.41
N PRO A 182 11.18 27.91 -8.83
CA PRO A 182 11.54 27.93 -10.25
C PRO A 182 10.70 26.92 -11.05
N ALA A 183 10.62 27.06 -12.37
CA ALA A 183 9.98 26.05 -13.20
C ALA A 183 10.72 24.69 -13.07
N PRO A 184 10.04 23.54 -13.28
CA PRO A 184 10.72 22.26 -13.44
C PRO A 184 11.73 22.31 -14.59
N PRO A 185 12.87 21.61 -14.51
CA PRO A 185 13.28 20.66 -13.45
C PRO A 185 13.64 21.24 -12.07
N PRO A 186 14.27 22.42 -11.92
CA PRO A 186 14.70 22.94 -10.61
C PRO A 186 13.59 23.01 -9.54
N GLY A 187 12.37 23.41 -9.93
CA GLY A 187 11.23 23.50 -9.01
C GLY A 187 10.73 22.17 -8.45
N ARG A 188 11.28 21.03 -8.91
CA ARG A 188 10.96 19.72 -8.33
C ARG A 188 11.66 19.48 -6.99
N ILE A 189 12.74 20.21 -6.73
CA ILE A 189 13.54 20.06 -5.51
C ILE A 189 13.71 21.37 -4.73
N ALA A 190 13.58 22.51 -5.40
CA ALA A 190 13.73 23.83 -4.81
C ALA A 190 12.36 24.47 -4.51
N CYS A 191 12.32 25.24 -3.42
CA CYS A 191 11.20 26.09 -3.08
C CYS A 191 11.70 27.45 -2.63
N ASP A 192 11.23 28.52 -3.28
CA ASP A 192 11.63 29.89 -2.94
C ASP A 192 10.73 30.45 -1.83
N THR A 193 9.44 30.09 -1.84
CA THR A 193 8.46 30.53 -0.86
C THR A 193 7.60 29.35 -0.40
N LEU A 194 7.64 29.07 0.90
CA LEU A 194 6.81 28.05 1.53
C LEU A 194 5.33 28.46 1.52
N GLY A 195 4.47 27.50 1.24
CA GLY A 195 3.02 27.65 1.20
C GLY A 195 2.33 27.18 2.47
N ALA A 196 1.02 26.98 2.35
CA ALA A 196 0.18 26.48 3.42
C ALA A 196 0.51 25.04 3.81
N TYR A 197 0.24 24.71 5.06
CA TYR A 197 0.22 23.33 5.54
C TYR A 197 -1.01 22.60 5.03
N ILE A 198 -0.81 21.34 4.65
CA ILE A 198 -1.85 20.37 4.31
C ILE A 198 -1.69 19.10 5.15
N HIS A 199 -2.74 18.30 5.24
CA HIS A 199 -2.65 16.98 5.87
C HIS A 199 -1.84 16.02 5.01
N ASN A 200 -0.92 15.31 5.64
CA ASN A 200 -0.07 14.34 4.98
C ASN A 200 0.00 13.03 5.75
N ALA A 201 -0.57 11.97 5.16
CA ALA A 201 -0.46 10.63 5.69
C ALA A 201 0.97 10.11 5.51
N ARG A 202 1.51 9.50 6.55
CA ARG A 202 2.83 8.87 6.55
C ARG A 202 2.66 7.36 6.44
N LEU A 203 3.48 6.71 5.64
CA LEU A 203 3.42 5.27 5.48
C LEU A 203 4.50 4.60 6.32
N ASN A 204 4.15 3.50 6.96
CA ASN A 204 5.12 2.51 7.43
C ASN A 204 4.97 1.25 6.57
N TYR A 205 6.09 0.60 6.26
CA TYR A 205 6.07 -0.72 5.63
C TYR A 205 6.05 -1.75 6.74
N LYS A 206 5.00 -2.58 6.76
CA LYS A 206 4.75 -3.55 7.83
C LYS A 206 4.86 -4.96 7.28
N VAL A 207 5.34 -5.87 8.11
CA VAL A 207 5.31 -7.33 7.88
C VAL A 207 4.47 -7.95 8.99
N ARG A 208 3.56 -8.86 8.61
CA ARG A 208 2.72 -9.66 9.49
C ARG A 208 3.09 -11.13 9.34
N ASP A 209 3.39 -11.81 10.43
CA ASP A 209 3.35 -13.27 10.49
C ASP A 209 1.90 -13.71 10.79
N LEU A 210 1.24 -14.34 9.82
CA LEU A 210 -0.14 -14.82 10.00
C LEU A 210 -0.22 -16.03 10.93
N THR A 211 0.86 -16.80 11.06
CA THR A 211 0.90 -18.00 11.92
C THR A 211 0.94 -17.60 13.39
N THR A 212 1.73 -16.58 13.74
CA THR A 212 1.87 -16.10 15.13
C THR A 212 1.02 -14.88 15.43
N SER A 213 0.45 -14.24 14.41
CA SER A 213 -0.31 -13.00 14.57
C SER A 213 0.52 -11.84 15.14
N VAL A 214 1.82 -11.80 14.83
CA VAL A 214 2.71 -10.68 15.20
C VAL A 214 2.93 -9.78 14.00
N THR A 215 2.90 -8.46 14.22
CA THR A 215 3.18 -7.43 13.21
C THR A 215 4.42 -6.64 13.61
N GLN A 216 5.25 -6.30 12.64
CA GLN A 216 6.40 -5.42 12.83
C GLN A 216 6.45 -4.36 11.72
N ASP A 217 6.83 -3.14 12.09
CA ASP A 217 7.23 -2.09 11.15
C ASP A 217 8.71 -2.33 10.80
N VAL A 218 9.02 -2.43 9.52
CA VAL A 218 10.37 -2.78 9.05
C VAL A 218 11.15 -1.58 8.53
N ASN A 219 10.47 -0.46 8.27
CA ASN A 219 11.11 0.84 8.07
C ASN A 219 11.38 1.52 9.42
N THR A 220 12.45 2.31 9.50
CA THR A 220 12.84 3.02 10.73
C THR A 220 12.21 4.41 10.86
N HIS A 221 11.75 4.99 9.75
CA HIS A 221 11.17 6.32 9.68
C HIS A 221 9.91 6.33 8.81
N PRO A 222 8.81 6.99 9.24
CA PRO A 222 7.60 7.05 8.43
C PRO A 222 7.81 7.77 7.10
N ILE A 223 7.47 7.09 6.02
CA ILE A 223 7.67 7.50 4.63
C ILE A 223 6.77 8.68 4.30
N ASN A 224 7.33 9.65 3.56
CA ASN A 224 6.58 10.78 3.03
C ASN A 224 6.40 10.65 1.52
N THR A 225 5.20 10.34 1.08
CA THR A 225 4.89 10.23 -0.36
C THR A 225 4.94 11.56 -1.11
N ARG A 226 5.20 12.68 -0.41
CA ARG A 226 5.37 14.02 -0.99
C ARG A 226 6.84 14.46 -1.11
N LEU A 227 7.78 13.64 -0.64
CA LEU A 227 9.22 13.89 -0.84
C LEU A 227 9.66 13.36 -2.20
N GLY A 228 10.47 14.12 -2.92
CA GLY A 228 11.33 13.61 -3.99
C GLY A 228 10.70 13.30 -5.35
N PHE A 229 9.38 13.18 -5.48
CA PHE A 229 8.76 12.68 -6.72
C PHE A 229 7.63 13.57 -7.25
N GLY A 230 7.80 14.09 -8.47
CA GLY A 230 6.78 14.91 -9.13
C GLY A 230 5.85 14.16 -10.09
N GLY A 231 6.00 12.84 -10.26
CA GLY A 231 5.24 12.03 -11.22
C GLY A 231 4.08 11.22 -10.62
N GLY A 232 3.92 11.27 -9.28
CA GLY A 232 2.95 10.52 -8.50
C GLY A 232 3.04 9.00 -8.68
N PHE A 233 4.22 8.38 -8.74
CA PHE A 233 4.41 6.95 -8.96
C PHE A 233 5.31 6.49 -7.83
N PHE A 234 4.73 5.80 -6.84
CA PHE A 234 5.40 5.42 -5.59
C PHE A 234 4.87 4.05 -5.17
N GLY A 235 5.77 3.11 -4.87
CA GLY A 235 5.47 1.94 -4.05
C GLY A 235 4.71 0.78 -4.70
N ASP A 236 4.45 0.76 -6.00
CA ASP A 236 3.90 -0.44 -6.66
C ASP A 236 4.96 -1.56 -6.85
N TYR A 237 6.23 -1.30 -6.51
CA TYR A 237 7.31 -2.26 -6.45
C TYR A 237 7.62 -2.67 -5.01
N THR A 238 6.72 -3.42 -4.38
CA THR A 238 7.03 -4.09 -3.11
C THR A 238 6.86 -5.58 -3.24
N ASP A 239 7.71 -6.31 -2.52
CA ASP A 239 7.63 -7.76 -2.47
C ASP A 239 8.23 -8.28 -1.16
N ILE A 240 7.96 -9.54 -0.87
CA ILE A 240 8.54 -10.25 0.27
C ILE A 240 8.92 -11.66 -0.16
N ALA A 241 10.07 -12.14 0.29
CA ALA A 241 10.54 -13.51 0.12
C ALA A 241 10.89 -14.12 1.48
N VAL A 242 10.99 -15.45 1.56
CA VAL A 242 11.44 -16.14 2.77
C VAL A 242 12.56 -17.10 2.41
N GLY A 243 13.68 -16.98 3.12
CA GLY A 243 14.85 -17.83 2.94
C GLY A 243 14.63 -19.25 3.45
N SER A 244 15.56 -20.15 3.09
CA SER A 244 15.57 -21.53 3.60
C SER A 244 15.76 -21.62 5.13
N ASP A 245 16.27 -20.55 5.73
CA ASP A 245 16.43 -20.32 7.17
C ASP A 245 15.14 -19.83 7.86
N ASN A 246 14.05 -19.62 7.11
CA ASN A 246 12.78 -19.03 7.56
C ASN A 246 12.89 -17.55 7.98
N VAL A 247 13.90 -16.83 7.48
CA VAL A 247 14.01 -15.37 7.61
C VAL A 247 13.25 -14.74 6.45
N PHE A 248 12.38 -13.77 6.72
CA PHE A 248 11.74 -12.98 5.66
C PHE A 248 12.71 -11.92 5.14
N HIS A 249 12.56 -11.57 3.87
CA HIS A 249 13.27 -10.51 3.17
C HIS A 249 12.22 -9.63 2.49
N ALA A 250 11.92 -8.48 3.08
CA ALA A 250 10.99 -7.50 2.56
C ALA A 250 11.72 -6.48 1.68
N LEU A 251 11.09 -6.05 0.60
CA LEU A 251 11.55 -5.00 -0.31
C LEU A 251 10.42 -4.00 -0.53
N TRP A 252 10.71 -2.70 -0.42
CA TRP A 252 9.74 -1.64 -0.69
C TRP A 252 10.39 -0.36 -1.22
N THR A 253 9.58 0.56 -1.74
CA THR A 253 10.02 1.91 -2.10
C THR A 253 9.96 2.84 -0.89
N ASP A 254 11.04 3.53 -0.59
CA ASP A 254 11.13 4.51 0.49
C ASP A 254 11.41 5.92 -0.08
N SER A 255 11.25 6.96 0.72
CA SER A 255 11.59 8.35 0.36
C SER A 255 12.36 9.10 1.45
N ASN A 256 12.85 8.38 2.45
CA ASN A 256 13.62 8.96 3.55
C ASN A 256 15.11 9.09 3.21
N ASP A 257 15.61 8.29 2.28
CA ASP A 257 17.03 8.29 1.92
C ASP A 257 17.41 9.53 1.10
N ARG A 258 18.55 10.11 1.48
CA ARG A 258 19.10 11.31 0.85
C ARG A 258 20.15 10.96 -0.18
N GLN A 259 19.92 11.42 -1.40
CA GLN A 259 20.85 11.26 -2.51
C GLN A 259 21.33 12.63 -2.98
N THR A 260 22.60 12.73 -3.36
CA THR A 260 23.15 13.95 -3.95
C THR A 260 22.93 13.91 -5.46
N VAL A 261 22.09 14.80 -5.98
CA VAL A 261 21.87 14.91 -7.42
C VAL A 261 22.80 15.95 -8.03
N VAL A 262 23.40 15.56 -9.16
CA VAL A 262 24.18 16.43 -10.06
C VAL A 262 23.48 16.57 -11.42
N TRP A 263 22.76 15.53 -11.85
CA TRP A 263 21.94 15.57 -13.07
C TRP A 263 20.57 14.95 -12.77
N PHE A 264 19.49 15.69 -13.03
CA PHE A 264 18.13 15.20 -12.79
C PHE A 264 17.13 15.84 -13.76
N TYR A 265 16.26 15.03 -14.38
CA TYR A 265 15.30 15.45 -15.40
C TYR A 265 15.87 16.36 -16.51
N GLY A 266 17.12 16.10 -16.94
CA GLY A 266 17.74 16.86 -18.02
C GLY A 266 18.38 18.19 -17.60
N PHE A 267 18.50 18.47 -16.29
CA PHE A 267 19.15 19.66 -15.76
C PHE A 267 20.37 19.29 -14.89
N GLU A 268 21.46 20.04 -15.04
CA GLU A 268 22.66 19.93 -14.20
C GLU A 268 22.53 20.80 -12.95
N PHE A 269 22.55 20.17 -11.79
CA PHE A 269 22.52 20.81 -10.48
C PHE A 269 23.94 20.88 -9.91
N THR A 270 24.26 21.98 -9.22
CA THR A 270 25.31 21.93 -8.18
C THR A 270 24.98 20.76 -7.25
N PRO A 271 25.94 19.91 -6.83
CA PRO A 271 25.66 18.75 -5.99
C PRO A 271 24.71 19.08 -4.83
N THR A 272 23.46 18.61 -4.92
CA THR A 272 22.39 18.99 -4.00
C THR A 272 21.82 17.74 -3.33
N PRO A 273 21.89 17.64 -1.98
CA PRO A 273 21.27 16.54 -1.26
C PRO A 273 19.75 16.72 -1.23
N ILE A 274 19.03 15.70 -1.70
CA ILE A 274 17.57 15.66 -1.72
C ILE A 274 17.09 14.31 -1.24
N ASN A 275 15.88 14.27 -0.69
CA ASN A 275 15.18 13.00 -0.49
C ASN A 275 14.70 12.49 -1.85
N GLN A 276 14.99 11.24 -2.19
CA GLN A 276 14.57 10.60 -3.44
C GLN A 276 13.87 9.29 -3.15
N GLU A 277 13.07 8.84 -4.10
CA GLU A 277 12.58 7.47 -4.07
C GLU A 277 13.74 6.50 -4.26
N ASP A 278 13.82 5.50 -3.39
CA ASP A 278 14.79 4.43 -3.48
C ASP A 278 14.18 3.08 -3.05
N ILE A 279 14.96 2.02 -3.22
CA ILE A 279 14.57 0.67 -2.80
C ILE A 279 15.25 0.37 -1.49
N VAL A 280 14.44 0.03 -0.49
CA VAL A 280 14.92 -0.40 0.82
C VAL A 280 14.54 -1.87 1.03
N THR A 281 15.42 -2.58 1.72
CA THR A 281 15.18 -3.96 2.13
C THR A 281 15.31 -4.11 3.63
N ALA A 282 14.52 -5.00 4.21
CA ALA A 282 14.68 -5.43 5.59
C ALA A 282 14.56 -6.94 5.69
N THR A 283 15.29 -7.50 6.64
CA THR A 283 15.26 -8.92 6.93
C THR A 283 14.89 -9.14 8.38
N GLY A 284 14.10 -10.16 8.66
CA GLY A 284 13.71 -10.45 10.03
C GLY A 284 13.03 -11.79 10.22
N SER A 285 12.74 -12.09 11.47
CA SER A 285 11.97 -13.25 11.90
C SER A 285 11.22 -12.87 13.18
N PHE A 286 10.11 -13.55 13.44
CA PHE A 286 9.32 -13.41 14.67
C PHE A 286 9.58 -14.56 15.64
#